data_AF-A0A251PVX9-F1
#
_entry.id   AF-A0A251PVX9-F1
#
_cell.length_a   1.000
_cell.length_b   1.000
_cell.length_c   1.000
_cell.angle_alpha   90.00
_cell.angle_beta   90.00
_cell.angle_gamma   90.00
#
_symmetry.space_group_name_H-M   'P 1'
#
loop_
_entity.id
_entity.type
_entity.pdbx_description
1 polymer ?
#
loop_
_entity_poly.entity_id
_entity_poly.type
_entity_poly.pdbx_seq_one_letter_code
_entity_poly.pdbx_strand_id
1 'polypeptide(L)'
;MDLEFEWEEVDAFERQPDGSLFSWCERFRCYRHLIYGIINKSQSSVTLRFDSKEFQWEVGEYLLQKLESERIVKEVFPLHDEIKRKKLLQTWALHWWDFTNQPIDEIYSYFGTKIAIYFAFLGMYTRWLLFPAAFGLILHMFDFGSLQLLVLPIFFISIILWAIMFSQFWKRKNNALLARWKIRYPIRADLGYRQGMEWSSSQSIEIAKKWGTDKTKEKEMFQRIEWFGRLMRFRNDAIIIFSIICLQLPFELAYAHIYEVIGSDIMKFGLTTIYLFAIQLLTQIGGKISVKLIKYENNENTEKKADSLVYKVFGLYFMQSYIGVFYHALLHRNFSTLRKVLIQRLLVSQVLENLLENTLPYLKYSYKKYRIRSKKKREKGSSTGKIQFASRVEKEYLKPSYSASIGMELEDGLFDDFLEVALQFGMIMMFACAFPLAFAFATLNNITEIRADALKLLAMLRRPTPRFSTTIGAWLNIFQFLVVMSICTNCALLVWLYDEEGKWKIEPGLAAILVMEHVLLLIKFGFSRFVPEEPAWVKADRVKDATTAENMCSKQLLRNISGERATFGELKKSQ
;
A
#
# COMPACT_ATOMS: atom_id res chain seq x y z
N MET A 1 -7.75 27.01 -3.77
CA MET A 1 -6.53 27.19 -4.57
C MET A 1 -5.39 26.56 -3.81
N ASP A 2 -4.41 26.00 -4.50
CA ASP A 2 -3.06 25.91 -3.94
C ASP A 2 -2.49 27.33 -4.08
N LEU A 3 -2.89 28.23 -3.17
CA LEU A 3 -2.13 29.46 -2.99
C LEU A 3 -0.76 28.97 -2.52
N GLU A 4 0.27 29.24 -3.32
CA GLU A 4 1.63 29.01 -2.86
C GLU A 4 1.78 29.76 -1.54
N PHE A 5 2.25 29.04 -0.53
CA PHE A 5 2.31 29.60 0.79
C PHE A 5 3.35 30.71 0.83
N GLU A 6 2.90 31.95 0.96
CA GLU A 6 3.75 33.12 1.12
C GLU A 6 3.65 33.65 2.55
N TRP A 7 4.79 34.05 3.11
CA TRP A 7 4.85 34.51 4.50
C TRP A 7 4.09 35.82 4.73
N GLU A 8 3.87 36.59 3.66
CA GLU A 8 3.11 37.84 3.67
C GLU A 8 1.59 37.61 3.75
N GLU A 9 1.12 36.43 3.34
CA GLU A 9 -0.31 36.07 3.31
C GLU A 9 -0.70 35.08 4.42
N VAL A 10 0.10 34.94 5.48
CA VAL A 10 -0.10 33.97 6.57
C VAL A 10 -1.50 34.04 7.20
N ASP A 11 -2.06 35.24 7.31
CA ASP A 11 -3.38 35.47 7.90
C ASP A 11 -4.54 34.91 7.04
N ALA A 12 -4.28 34.62 5.75
CA ALA A 12 -5.23 33.96 4.87
C ALA A 12 -5.28 32.43 5.06
N PHE A 13 -4.31 31.84 5.77
CA PHE A 13 -4.23 30.40 6.00
C PHE A 13 -4.85 30.01 7.35
N GLU A 14 -5.66 28.95 7.34
CA GLU A 14 -6.23 28.41 8.57
C GLU A 14 -5.16 27.73 9.42
N ARG A 15 -5.12 28.08 10.71
CA ARG A 15 -4.25 27.43 11.70
C ARG A 15 -4.85 26.09 12.14
N GLN A 16 -3.97 25.17 12.52
CA GLN A 16 -4.35 23.89 13.09
C GLN A 16 -4.93 24.04 14.50
N PRO A 17 -5.64 23.01 15.02
CA PRO A 17 -6.20 23.04 16.37
C PRO A 17 -5.16 23.25 17.49
N ASP A 18 -3.89 22.93 17.24
CA ASP A 18 -2.78 23.15 18.16
C ASP A 18 -2.16 24.56 18.04
N GLY A 19 -2.76 25.44 17.22
CA GLY A 19 -2.28 26.79 16.91
C GLY A 19 -1.12 26.85 15.92
N SER A 20 -0.60 25.70 15.47
CA SER A 20 0.48 25.65 14.49
C SER A 20 -0.03 25.93 13.08
N LEU A 21 0.81 26.55 12.25
CA LEU A 21 0.48 26.77 10.83
C LEU A 21 0.62 25.49 10.02
N PHE A 22 1.70 24.74 10.29
CA PHE A 22 2.08 23.56 9.54
C PHE A 22 1.87 22.29 10.36
N SER A 23 1.28 21.28 9.70
CA SER A 23 1.21 19.93 10.21
C SER A 23 2.60 19.40 10.52
N TRP A 24 2.66 18.38 11.38
CA TRP A 24 3.93 17.69 11.60
C TRP A 24 4.52 17.12 10.28
N CYS A 25 3.67 16.65 9.35
CA CYS A 25 4.11 16.14 8.06
C CYS A 25 4.76 17.22 7.20
N GLU A 26 4.16 18.41 7.13
CA GLU A 26 4.70 19.57 6.41
C GLU A 26 5.99 20.06 7.05
N ARG A 27 6.02 20.21 8.38
CA ARG A 27 7.24 20.54 9.12
C ARG A 27 8.37 19.56 8.82
N PHE A 28 8.08 18.26 8.86
CA PHE A 28 9.06 17.23 8.54
C PHE A 28 9.60 17.37 7.11
N ARG A 29 8.74 17.68 6.13
CA ARG A 29 9.16 17.94 4.75
C ARG A 29 10.04 19.18 4.63
N CYS A 30 9.67 20.28 5.29
CA CYS A 30 10.47 21.50 5.33
C CYS A 30 11.84 21.22 5.94
N TYR A 31 11.92 20.57 7.11
CA TYR A 31 13.19 20.20 7.72
C TYR A 31 14.02 19.28 6.82
N ARG A 32 13.40 18.28 6.19
CA ARG A 32 14.09 17.40 5.27
C ARG A 32 14.64 18.17 4.07
N HIS A 33 13.84 19.07 3.48
CA HIS A 33 14.27 19.91 2.38
C HIS A 33 15.43 20.83 2.78
N LEU A 34 15.35 21.46 3.95
CA LEU A 34 16.41 22.33 4.46
C LEU A 34 17.71 21.57 4.71
N ILE A 35 17.65 20.39 5.32
CA ILE A 35 18.86 19.61 5.65
C ILE A 35 19.47 18.98 4.39
N TYR A 36 18.65 18.40 3.50
CA TYR A 36 19.16 17.83 2.25
C TYR A 36 19.48 18.88 1.20
N GLY A 37 19.00 20.11 1.33
CA GLY A 37 19.28 21.25 0.44
C GLY A 37 20.55 22.03 0.78
N ILE A 38 21.33 21.60 1.78
CA ILE A 38 22.61 22.23 2.13
C ILE A 38 23.62 21.88 1.03
N ILE A 39 23.95 22.87 0.21
CA ILE A 39 24.87 22.77 -0.94
C ILE A 39 26.11 23.64 -0.69
N ASN A 40 27.26 23.20 -1.20
CA ASN A 40 28.46 24.04 -1.20
C ASN A 40 28.30 25.16 -2.24
N LYS A 41 28.10 26.39 -1.77
CA LYS A 41 28.05 27.61 -2.60
C LYS A 41 29.40 28.34 -2.70
N SER A 42 30.46 27.79 -2.11
CA SER A 42 31.79 28.38 -2.13
C SER A 42 32.40 28.28 -3.53
N GLN A 43 33.34 29.17 -3.86
CA GLN A 43 34.07 29.11 -5.14
C GLN A 43 35.10 27.96 -5.18
N SER A 44 35.37 27.31 -4.05
CA SER A 44 36.34 26.22 -3.92
C SER A 44 35.77 25.05 -3.11
N SER A 45 36.41 23.88 -3.25
CA SER A 45 36.10 22.71 -2.43
C SER A 45 36.48 22.97 -0.97
N VAL A 46 35.61 22.56 -0.06
CA VAL A 46 35.83 22.69 1.39
C VAL A 46 36.32 21.36 1.93
N THR A 47 37.47 21.36 2.60
CA THR A 47 37.99 20.16 3.27
C THR A 47 37.29 19.98 4.62
N LEU A 48 36.55 18.88 4.77
CA LEU A 48 35.91 18.50 6.01
C LEU A 48 36.77 17.44 6.72
N ARG A 49 36.99 17.61 8.02
CA ARG A 49 37.77 16.68 8.84
C ARG A 49 36.88 15.99 9.87
N PHE A 50 36.83 14.66 9.83
CA PHE A 50 36.14 13.85 10.83
C PHE A 50 36.96 12.60 11.17
N ASP A 51 37.26 12.42 12.46
CA ASP A 51 37.92 11.22 13.00
C ASP A 51 39.21 10.84 12.25
N SER A 52 40.07 11.84 12.01
CA SER A 52 41.35 11.73 11.27
C SER A 52 41.24 11.46 9.76
N LYS A 53 40.02 11.45 9.20
CA LYS A 53 39.79 11.39 7.75
C LYS A 53 39.44 12.77 7.20
N GLU A 54 40.01 13.09 6.05
CA GLU A 54 39.70 14.29 5.29
C GLU A 54 38.89 13.91 4.05
N PHE A 55 37.81 14.64 3.80
CA PHE A 55 37.02 14.48 2.59
C PHE A 55 36.71 15.87 2.03
N GLN A 56 36.77 15.97 0.71
CA GLN A 56 36.48 17.20 0.00
C GLN A 56 34.99 17.27 -0.31
N TRP A 57 34.40 18.40 0.04
CA TRP A 57 33.03 18.76 -0.32
C TRP A 57 33.08 19.67 -1.54
N GLU A 58 32.69 19.13 -2.69
CA GLU A 58 32.80 19.83 -3.98
C GLU A 58 31.70 20.88 -4.15
N VAL A 59 31.93 21.85 -5.06
CA VAL A 59 30.98 22.91 -5.36
C VAL A 59 29.74 22.31 -6.00
N GLY A 60 28.55 22.65 -5.50
CA GLY A 60 27.29 22.08 -6.00
C GLY A 60 26.90 20.73 -5.38
N GLU A 61 27.77 20.08 -4.59
CA GLU A 61 27.41 18.84 -3.89
C GLU A 61 26.55 19.08 -2.63
N TYR A 62 25.64 18.14 -2.35
CA TYR A 62 24.81 18.13 -1.15
C TYR A 62 25.58 17.58 0.06
N LEU A 63 25.71 18.38 1.12
CA LEU A 63 26.49 18.03 2.32
C LEU A 63 26.01 16.73 2.96
N LEU A 64 24.70 16.61 3.20
CA LEU A 64 24.16 15.47 3.92
C LEU A 64 24.34 14.16 3.14
N GLN A 65 24.16 14.18 1.81
CA GLN A 65 24.36 13.00 0.96
C GLN A 65 25.81 12.52 1.01
N LYS A 66 26.77 13.46 1.03
CA LYS A 66 28.19 13.15 1.20
C LYS A 66 28.48 12.55 2.59
N LEU A 67 27.90 13.12 3.65
CA LEU A 67 28.08 12.61 5.01
C LEU A 67 27.45 11.20 5.19
N GLU A 68 26.37 10.91 4.47
CA GLU A 68 25.75 9.58 4.42
C GLU A 68 26.61 8.58 3.64
N SER A 69 27.20 8.98 2.50
CA SER A 69 28.09 8.12 1.72
C SER A 69 29.37 7.76 2.48
N GLU A 70 29.93 8.71 3.24
CA GLU A 70 31.09 8.50 4.12
C GLU A 70 30.73 7.78 5.43
N ARG A 71 29.44 7.44 5.64
CA ARG A 71 28.91 6.78 6.85
C ARG A 71 29.16 7.55 8.16
N ILE A 72 29.39 8.86 8.08
CA ILE A 72 29.49 9.75 9.24
C ILE A 72 28.09 9.94 9.82
N VAL A 73 27.13 10.28 8.95
CA VAL A 73 25.71 10.24 9.27
C VAL A 73 25.19 8.85 8.93
N LYS A 74 24.64 8.15 9.92
CA LYS A 74 24.09 6.80 9.70
C LYS A 74 22.71 6.82 9.07
N GLU A 75 21.82 7.65 9.61
CA GLU A 75 20.43 7.71 9.21
C GLU A 75 19.74 8.95 9.80
N VAL A 76 18.86 9.57 9.02
CA VAL A 76 17.97 10.65 9.46
C VAL A 76 16.55 10.13 9.51
N PHE A 77 15.92 10.13 10.69
CA PHE A 77 14.56 9.60 10.88
C PHE A 77 13.75 10.45 11.87
N PRO A 78 12.42 10.50 11.74
CA PRO A 78 11.58 11.23 12.68
C PRO A 78 11.46 10.50 14.01
N LEU A 79 11.40 11.27 15.10
CA LEU A 79 11.16 10.74 16.44
C LEU A 79 9.66 10.65 16.73
N HIS A 80 9.29 9.70 17.59
CA HIS A 80 7.94 9.68 18.16
C HIS A 80 7.69 10.94 19.00
N ASP A 81 6.43 11.34 19.16
CA ASP A 81 6.00 12.21 20.25
C ASP A 81 5.41 11.33 21.35
N GLU A 82 6.03 11.31 22.55
CA GLU A 82 5.62 10.43 23.65
C GLU A 82 4.19 10.69 24.12
N ILE A 83 3.74 11.95 24.13
CA ILE A 83 2.44 12.33 24.69
C ILE A 83 1.34 11.82 23.76
N LYS A 84 1.43 12.20 22.47
CA LYS A 84 0.49 11.73 21.43
C LYS A 84 0.55 10.20 21.27
N ARG A 85 1.74 9.59 21.35
CA ARG A 85 1.90 8.13 21.26
C ARG A 85 1.21 7.40 22.40
N LYS A 86 1.36 7.86 23.65
CA LYS A 86 0.70 7.25 24.80
C LYS A 86 -0.82 7.36 24.70
N LYS A 87 -1.33 8.52 24.27
CA LYS A 87 -2.76 8.72 24.00
C LYS A 87 -3.28 7.70 22.98
N LEU A 88 -2.64 7.62 21.81
CA LEU A 88 -3.00 6.66 20.76
C LEU A 88 -2.89 5.20 21.23
N LEU A 89 -1.90 4.87 22.05
CA LEU A 89 -1.76 3.53 22.58
C LEU A 89 -2.94 3.13 23.49
N GLN A 90 -3.47 4.07 24.27
CA GLN A 90 -4.63 3.84 25.14
C GLN A 90 -5.96 3.87 24.38
N THR A 91 -6.16 4.84 23.48
CA THR A 91 -7.44 5.04 22.77
C THR A 91 -7.62 4.12 21.58
N TRP A 92 -6.52 3.61 21.00
CA TRP A 92 -6.56 2.79 19.80
C TRP A 92 -5.93 1.42 20.04
N ALA A 93 -4.63 1.30 20.29
CA ALA A 93 -3.98 -0.01 20.29
C ALA A 93 -4.46 -0.98 21.40
N LEU A 94 -4.72 -0.47 22.60
CA LEU A 94 -5.16 -1.26 23.77
C LEU A 94 -6.68 -1.24 24.00
N HIS A 95 -7.44 -0.52 23.18
CA HIS A 95 -8.88 -0.41 23.35
C HIS A 95 -9.62 -1.58 22.67
N TRP A 96 -9.66 -2.73 23.35
CA TRP A 96 -10.27 -3.97 22.84
C TRP A 96 -11.80 -4.01 22.89
N TRP A 97 -12.44 -3.07 23.59
CA TRP A 97 -13.90 -3.03 23.75
C TRP A 97 -14.64 -2.49 22.53
N ASP A 98 -14.04 -1.59 21.76
CA ASP A 98 -14.54 -1.19 20.45
C ASP A 98 -13.85 -2.05 19.40
N PHE A 99 -14.57 -2.79 18.57
CA PHE A 99 -13.92 -3.68 17.59
C PHE A 99 -13.58 -2.98 16.27
N THR A 100 -14.26 -1.88 15.92
CA THR A 100 -14.17 -1.32 14.56
C THR A 100 -14.02 0.19 14.48
N ASN A 101 -14.41 0.96 15.52
CA ASN A 101 -14.18 2.39 15.48
C ASN A 101 -12.72 2.67 15.82
N GLN A 102 -12.09 3.43 14.93
CA GLN A 102 -10.68 3.81 15.02
C GLN A 102 -10.58 5.34 14.94
N PRO A 103 -9.66 5.96 15.69
CA PRO A 103 -9.49 7.42 15.68
C PRO A 103 -8.69 7.86 14.45
N ILE A 104 -9.28 7.74 13.26
CA ILE A 104 -8.57 7.95 11.97
C ILE A 104 -7.97 9.36 11.88
N ASP A 105 -8.63 10.40 12.40
CA ASP A 105 -8.09 11.77 12.34
C ASP A 105 -6.84 11.94 13.22
N GLU A 106 -6.80 11.27 14.38
CA GLU A 106 -5.61 11.27 15.24
C GLU A 106 -4.47 10.48 14.58
N ILE A 107 -4.78 9.34 13.94
CA ILE A 107 -3.82 8.54 13.17
C ILE A 107 -3.25 9.37 12.01
N TYR A 108 -4.11 10.07 11.27
CA TYR A 108 -3.73 10.99 10.19
C TYR A 108 -2.78 12.07 10.69
N SER A 109 -3.12 12.74 11.79
CA SER A 109 -2.28 13.81 12.36
C SER A 109 -0.89 13.31 12.81
N TYR A 110 -0.78 12.03 13.17
CA TYR A 110 0.44 11.45 13.73
C TYR A 110 1.33 10.74 12.71
N PHE A 111 0.75 9.95 11.80
CA PHE A 111 1.46 9.11 10.83
C PHE A 111 1.38 9.63 9.39
N GLY A 112 0.44 10.51 9.09
CA GLY A 112 0.19 11.04 7.74
C GLY A 112 -0.85 10.23 6.95
N THR A 113 -1.09 10.67 5.72
CA THR A 113 -2.23 10.23 4.90
C THR A 113 -2.18 8.74 4.54
N LYS A 114 -1.03 8.23 4.06
CA LYS A 114 -0.94 6.86 3.53
C LYS A 114 -1.32 5.79 4.58
N ILE A 115 -0.81 5.92 5.81
CA ILE A 115 -1.12 5.02 6.94
C ILE A 115 -2.57 5.20 7.41
N ALA A 116 -3.06 6.44 7.48
CA ALA A 116 -4.44 6.70 7.90
C ALA A 116 -5.49 6.13 6.92
N ILE A 117 -5.24 6.22 5.61
CA ILE A 117 -6.10 5.61 4.58
C ILE A 117 -6.13 4.09 4.75
N TYR A 118 -4.98 3.43 5.01
CA TYR A 118 -4.94 1.99 5.27
C TYR A 118 -5.81 1.58 6.46
N PHE A 119 -5.65 2.22 7.62
CA PHE A 119 -6.48 1.88 8.78
C PHE A 119 -7.96 2.22 8.58
N ALA A 120 -8.26 3.28 7.82
CA ALA A 120 -9.63 3.60 7.45
C ALA A 120 -10.25 2.54 6.51
N PHE A 121 -9.45 1.96 5.61
CA PHE A 121 -9.81 0.84 4.74
C PHE A 121 -10.03 -0.40 5.56
N LEU A 122 -9.03 -0.83 6.35
CA LEU A 122 -9.08 -2.01 7.19
C LEU A 122 -10.28 -1.96 8.15
N GLY A 123 -10.51 -0.82 8.82
CA GLY A 123 -11.66 -0.65 9.71
C GLY A 123 -13.01 -0.73 9.00
N MET A 124 -13.11 -0.16 7.79
CA MET A 124 -14.34 -0.30 6.99
C MET A 124 -14.54 -1.73 6.53
N TYR A 125 -13.48 -2.38 6.05
CA TYR A 125 -13.47 -3.75 5.59
C TYR A 125 -13.95 -4.69 6.70
N THR A 126 -13.34 -4.65 7.88
CA THR A 126 -13.71 -5.47 9.04
C THR A 126 -15.18 -5.26 9.44
N ARG A 127 -15.66 -4.01 9.48
CA ARG A 127 -17.06 -3.72 9.81
C ARG A 127 -18.04 -4.27 8.77
N TRP A 128 -17.70 -4.18 7.50
CA TRP A 128 -18.55 -4.69 6.42
C TRP A 128 -18.51 -6.22 6.36
N LEU A 129 -17.39 -6.85 6.75
CA LEU A 129 -17.21 -8.30 6.77
C LEU A 129 -18.08 -9.00 7.83
N LEU A 130 -18.59 -8.27 8.82
CA LEU A 130 -19.55 -8.79 9.80
C LEU A 130 -20.82 -9.35 9.14
N PHE A 131 -21.30 -8.75 8.03
CA PHE A 131 -22.47 -9.27 7.32
C PHE A 131 -22.21 -10.65 6.67
N PRO A 132 -21.17 -10.81 5.82
CA PRO A 132 -20.77 -12.11 5.32
C PRO A 132 -20.47 -13.14 6.41
N ALA A 133 -19.84 -12.72 7.51
CA ALA A 133 -19.51 -13.59 8.63
C ALA A 133 -20.76 -14.13 9.33
N ALA A 134 -21.74 -13.26 9.61
CA ALA A 134 -23.01 -13.67 10.21
C ALA A 134 -23.78 -14.63 9.29
N PHE A 135 -23.83 -14.33 7.98
CA PHE A 135 -24.49 -15.21 7.02
C PHE A 135 -23.77 -16.56 6.91
N GLY A 136 -22.43 -16.56 6.80
CA GLY A 136 -21.63 -17.78 6.76
C GLY A 136 -21.78 -18.64 8.03
N LEU A 137 -21.92 -18.03 9.20
CA LEU A 137 -22.21 -18.72 10.46
C LEU A 137 -23.61 -19.36 10.45
N ILE A 138 -24.63 -18.65 9.98
CA ILE A 138 -25.99 -19.19 9.84
C ILE A 138 -25.97 -20.43 8.93
N LEU A 139 -25.27 -20.38 7.80
CA LEU A 139 -25.14 -21.52 6.89
C LEU A 139 -24.41 -22.72 7.51
N HIS A 140 -23.57 -22.49 8.51
CA HIS A 140 -22.87 -23.55 9.21
C HIS A 140 -23.70 -24.15 10.35
N MET A 141 -24.47 -23.33 11.06
CA MET A 141 -25.26 -23.77 12.22
C MET A 141 -26.59 -24.42 11.83
N PHE A 142 -27.18 -24.03 10.71
CA PHE A 142 -28.45 -24.57 10.23
C PHE A 142 -28.21 -25.56 9.08
N ASP A 143 -28.67 -26.80 9.24
CA ASP A 143 -28.73 -27.76 8.16
C ASP A 143 -30.00 -27.55 7.34
N PHE A 144 -29.84 -27.05 6.11
CA PHE A 144 -30.95 -26.79 5.20
C PHE A 144 -31.36 -28.05 4.41
N GLY A 145 -30.73 -29.20 4.61
CA GLY A 145 -31.05 -30.44 3.92
C GLY A 145 -30.98 -30.27 2.40
N SER A 146 -32.08 -30.59 1.70
CA SER A 146 -32.16 -30.43 0.24
C SER A 146 -32.12 -28.97 -0.24
N LEU A 147 -32.47 -28.00 0.60
CA LEU A 147 -32.43 -26.58 0.27
C LEU A 147 -31.00 -26.02 0.26
N GLN A 148 -30.02 -26.74 0.80
CA GLN A 148 -28.62 -26.31 0.84
C GLN A 148 -28.08 -25.97 -0.56
N LEU A 149 -28.47 -26.75 -1.56
CA LEU A 149 -28.13 -26.52 -2.96
C LEU A 149 -28.67 -25.20 -3.52
N LEU A 150 -29.78 -24.68 -2.99
CA LEU A 150 -30.37 -23.41 -3.42
C LEU A 150 -29.84 -22.24 -2.58
N VAL A 151 -29.57 -22.48 -1.31
CA VAL A 151 -29.04 -21.48 -0.37
C VAL A 151 -27.61 -21.07 -0.73
N LEU A 152 -26.77 -22.00 -1.24
CA LEU A 152 -25.38 -21.72 -1.55
C LEU A 152 -25.18 -20.70 -2.71
N PRO A 153 -25.88 -20.80 -3.86
CA PRO A 153 -25.87 -19.74 -4.87
C PRO A 153 -26.40 -18.40 -4.36
N ILE A 154 -27.45 -18.41 -3.52
CA ILE A 154 -28.01 -17.19 -2.94
C ILE A 154 -26.97 -16.50 -2.05
N PHE A 155 -26.27 -17.27 -1.23
CA PHE A 155 -25.15 -16.78 -0.44
C PHE A 155 -24.07 -16.18 -1.33
N PHE A 156 -23.63 -16.90 -2.36
CA PHE A 156 -22.62 -16.41 -3.31
C PHE A 156 -23.02 -15.09 -3.98
N ILE A 157 -24.24 -15.01 -4.53
CA ILE A 157 -24.77 -13.78 -5.14
C ILE A 157 -24.75 -12.64 -4.10
N SER A 158 -25.17 -12.91 -2.87
CA SER A 158 -25.18 -11.92 -1.78
C SER A 158 -23.77 -11.44 -1.44
N ILE A 159 -22.78 -12.32 -1.43
CA ILE A 159 -21.37 -11.99 -1.17
C ILE A 159 -20.75 -11.17 -2.32
N ILE A 160 -21.05 -11.50 -3.58
CA ILE A 160 -20.59 -10.71 -4.74
C ILE A 160 -21.21 -9.31 -4.71
N LEU A 161 -22.52 -9.21 -4.47
CA LEU A 161 -23.20 -7.91 -4.32
C LEU A 161 -22.58 -7.10 -3.17
N TRP A 162 -22.33 -7.76 -2.03
CA TRP A 162 -21.62 -7.15 -0.91
C TRP A 162 -20.25 -6.61 -1.32
N ALA A 163 -19.44 -7.37 -2.06
CA ALA A 163 -18.10 -6.95 -2.47
C ALA A 163 -18.11 -5.79 -3.48
N ILE A 164 -19.08 -5.78 -4.40
CA ILE A 164 -19.32 -4.67 -5.34
C ILE A 164 -19.70 -3.41 -4.56
N MET A 165 -20.65 -3.52 -3.61
CA MET A 165 -21.05 -2.41 -2.75
C MET A 165 -19.86 -1.91 -1.91
N PHE A 166 -19.16 -2.80 -1.22
CA PHE A 166 -18.01 -2.46 -0.39
C PHE A 166 -16.96 -1.66 -1.18
N SER A 167 -16.58 -2.14 -2.37
CA SER A 167 -15.59 -1.47 -3.22
C SER A 167 -16.00 -0.04 -3.60
N GLN A 168 -17.29 0.18 -3.85
CA GLN A 168 -17.81 1.48 -4.29
C GLN A 168 -18.01 2.44 -3.12
N PHE A 169 -18.53 1.95 -2.01
CA PHE A 169 -18.64 2.71 -0.78
C PHE A 169 -17.27 3.05 -0.20
N TRP A 170 -16.25 2.20 -0.42
CA TRP A 170 -14.87 2.53 -0.05
C TRP A 170 -14.36 3.73 -0.83
N LYS A 171 -14.49 3.75 -2.16
CA LYS A 171 -14.12 4.91 -2.99
C LYS A 171 -14.81 6.19 -2.51
N ARG A 172 -16.10 6.09 -2.19
CA ARG A 172 -16.90 7.18 -1.62
C ARG A 172 -16.39 7.66 -0.27
N LYS A 173 -16.06 6.74 0.64
CA LYS A 173 -15.47 7.06 1.95
C LYS A 173 -14.09 7.69 1.81
N ASN A 174 -13.25 7.18 0.91
CA ASN A 174 -11.92 7.73 0.64
C ASN A 174 -12.02 9.20 0.21
N ASN A 175 -12.89 9.52 -0.76
CA ASN A 175 -13.12 10.90 -1.21
C ASN A 175 -13.64 11.80 -0.08
N ALA A 176 -14.54 11.29 0.76
CA ALA A 176 -15.02 12.00 1.95
C ALA A 176 -13.88 12.31 2.95
N LEU A 177 -12.97 11.35 3.18
CA LEU A 177 -11.82 11.53 4.08
C LEU A 177 -10.82 12.54 3.53
N LEU A 178 -10.50 12.47 2.23
CA LEU A 178 -9.63 13.45 1.59
C LEU A 178 -10.18 14.87 1.71
N ALA A 179 -11.48 15.05 1.45
CA ALA A 179 -12.16 16.33 1.60
C ALA A 179 -12.13 16.82 3.05
N ARG A 180 -12.38 15.92 4.01
CA ARG A 180 -12.34 16.23 5.45
C ARG A 180 -10.96 16.67 5.92
N TRP A 181 -9.90 16.08 5.39
CA TRP A 181 -8.51 16.47 5.67
C TRP A 181 -8.03 17.64 4.79
N LYS A 182 -8.93 18.23 3.99
CA LYS A 182 -8.63 19.32 3.03
C LYS A 182 -7.48 18.99 2.08
N ILE A 183 -7.28 17.71 1.80
CA ILE A 183 -6.25 17.22 0.88
C ILE A 183 -6.79 17.42 -0.54
N ARG A 184 -6.25 18.43 -1.24
CA ARG A 184 -6.55 18.64 -2.66
C ARG A 184 -5.57 17.84 -3.51
N TYR A 185 -6.05 17.32 -4.64
CA TYR A 185 -5.20 16.71 -5.65
C TYR A 185 -4.12 17.71 -6.02
N PRO A 186 -2.82 17.40 -5.85
CA PRO A 186 -1.80 18.24 -6.43
C PRO A 186 -1.97 18.18 -7.95
N ILE A 187 -2.57 19.22 -8.54
CA ILE A 187 -2.68 19.38 -10.00
C ILE A 187 -1.27 19.54 -10.62
N ARG A 188 -0.25 19.77 -9.78
CA ARG A 188 1.15 19.97 -10.17
C ARG A 188 2.07 18.87 -9.62
N ALA A 189 1.80 17.61 -9.96
CA ALA A 189 2.78 16.52 -9.83
C ALA A 189 3.58 16.27 -11.13
N ASP A 190 3.42 17.13 -12.14
CA ASP A 190 4.12 16.99 -13.44
C ASP A 190 5.44 17.79 -13.54
N LEU A 191 5.86 18.45 -12.47
CA LEU A 191 7.13 19.19 -12.40
C LEU A 191 7.71 19.10 -10.98
N GLY A 192 8.54 18.08 -10.69
CA GLY A 192 9.32 18.10 -9.45
C GLY A 192 9.91 16.78 -8.99
N TYR A 193 11.00 16.34 -9.60
CA TYR A 193 12.33 16.25 -8.97
C TYR A 193 13.29 15.57 -9.96
N ARG A 194 13.81 16.38 -10.89
CA ARG A 194 14.92 16.02 -11.77
C ARG A 194 16.19 16.11 -10.92
N GLN A 195 16.55 15.01 -10.25
CA GLN A 195 17.84 14.93 -9.58
C GLN A 195 18.91 14.72 -10.66
N GLY A 196 19.62 15.80 -11.00
CA GLY A 196 20.77 15.79 -11.90
C GLY A 196 20.48 16.32 -13.31
N MET A 197 20.29 17.63 -13.46
CA MET A 197 20.89 18.47 -14.54
C MET A 197 20.36 19.90 -14.35
N GLU A 198 21.20 20.81 -13.87
CA GLU A 198 20.92 22.26 -13.97
C GLU A 198 21.01 22.65 -15.45
N TRP A 199 19.93 23.19 -16.01
CA TRP A 199 19.97 23.90 -17.28
C TRP A 199 19.99 25.40 -16.96
N SER A 200 21.09 26.06 -17.30
CA SER A 200 21.29 27.48 -17.11
C SER A 200 20.23 28.29 -17.89
N SER A 201 19.61 29.25 -17.21
CA SER A 201 18.44 30.03 -17.63
C SER A 201 18.63 30.93 -18.86
N SER A 202 19.82 30.95 -19.45
CA SER A 202 20.16 31.82 -20.59
C SER A 202 19.99 31.15 -21.96
N GLN A 203 19.84 29.82 -22.02
CA GLN A 203 19.66 29.07 -23.29
C GLN A 203 18.19 28.88 -23.71
N SER A 204 17.23 29.25 -22.86
CA SER A 204 15.80 28.99 -23.06
C SER A 204 15.19 29.77 -24.23
N ILE A 205 15.67 30.99 -24.50
CA ILE A 205 15.11 31.87 -25.53
C ILE A 205 15.57 31.46 -26.95
N GLU A 206 16.79 30.93 -27.12
CA GLU A 206 17.26 30.41 -28.41
C GLU A 206 16.71 29.01 -28.74
N ILE A 207 16.49 28.17 -27.73
CA ILE A 207 15.90 26.82 -27.91
C ILE A 207 14.40 26.92 -28.27
N ALA A 208 13.67 27.89 -27.72
CA ALA A 208 12.26 28.11 -28.04
C ALA A 208 12.02 28.43 -29.54
N LYS A 209 12.97 29.11 -30.20
CA LYS A 209 12.92 29.36 -31.65
C LYS A 209 13.23 28.12 -32.51
N LYS A 210 13.98 27.13 -31.99
CA LYS A 210 14.24 25.85 -32.67
C LYS A 210 13.13 24.80 -32.47
N TRP A 211 12.25 24.97 -31.49
CA TRP A 211 11.17 24.04 -31.12
C TRP A 211 10.09 23.83 -32.22
N GLY A 212 10.05 24.69 -33.23
CA GLY A 212 9.01 24.67 -34.28
C GLY A 212 9.17 23.54 -35.30
N THR A 213 10.39 23.12 -35.62
CA THR A 213 10.70 22.28 -36.80
C THR A 213 11.07 20.83 -36.48
N ASP A 214 11.34 20.46 -35.22
CA ASP A 214 11.80 19.11 -34.82
C ASP A 214 10.74 18.24 -34.11
N LYS A 215 9.48 18.72 -34.06
CA LYS A 215 8.39 18.06 -33.29
C LYS A 215 8.04 16.66 -33.77
N THR A 216 8.27 16.30 -35.04
CA THR A 216 7.92 14.98 -35.58
C THR A 216 8.95 13.92 -35.20
N LYS A 217 10.25 14.23 -35.31
CA LYS A 217 11.34 13.31 -34.91
C LYS A 217 11.41 13.12 -33.40
N GLU A 218 11.18 14.18 -32.61
CA GLU A 218 11.09 14.06 -31.15
C GLU A 218 9.89 13.22 -30.70
N LYS A 219 8.73 13.36 -31.36
CA LYS A 219 7.54 12.51 -31.09
C LYS A 219 7.83 11.05 -31.41
N GLU A 220 8.49 10.76 -32.53
CA GLU A 220 8.87 9.39 -32.91
C GLU A 220 9.90 8.79 -31.93
N MET A 221 10.87 9.59 -31.49
CA MET A 221 11.82 9.16 -30.44
C MET A 221 11.12 8.90 -29.12
N PHE A 222 10.21 9.78 -28.69
CA PHE A 222 9.44 9.62 -27.46
C PHE A 222 8.55 8.37 -27.52
N GLN A 223 7.83 8.17 -28.63
CA GLN A 223 7.04 6.96 -28.86
C GLN A 223 7.90 5.69 -28.84
N ARG A 224 9.09 5.73 -29.46
CA ARG A 224 10.02 4.58 -29.46
C ARG A 224 10.52 4.25 -28.04
N ILE A 225 10.86 5.27 -27.25
CA ILE A 225 11.26 5.11 -25.84
C ILE A 225 10.10 4.52 -25.03
N GLU A 226 8.88 4.99 -25.23
CA GLU A 226 7.69 4.49 -24.55
C GLU A 226 7.39 3.02 -24.92
N TRP A 227 7.47 2.67 -26.21
CA TRP A 227 7.32 1.29 -26.69
C TRP A 227 8.42 0.36 -26.17
N PHE A 228 9.67 0.83 -26.14
CA PHE A 228 10.77 0.09 -25.57
C PHE A 228 10.55 -0.14 -24.06
N GLY A 229 10.09 0.88 -23.33
CA GLY A 229 9.69 0.75 -21.93
C GLY A 229 8.58 -0.28 -21.72
N ARG A 230 7.53 -0.27 -22.56
CA ARG A 230 6.46 -1.27 -22.56
C ARG A 230 6.98 -2.69 -22.82
N LEU A 231 7.86 -2.86 -23.81
CA LEU A 231 8.46 -4.16 -24.13
C LEU A 231 9.31 -4.70 -22.99
N MET A 232 10.11 -3.84 -22.33
CA MET A 232 10.93 -4.24 -21.18
C MET A 232 10.05 -4.67 -20.00
N ARG A 233 8.92 -4.00 -19.76
CA ARG A 233 7.93 -4.44 -18.76
C ARG A 233 7.36 -5.81 -19.11
N PHE A 234 6.89 -6.00 -20.34
CA PHE A 234 6.36 -7.29 -20.79
C PHE A 234 7.38 -8.42 -20.65
N ARG A 235 8.64 -8.18 -21.06
CA ARG A 235 9.74 -9.13 -20.87
C ARG A 235 9.94 -9.48 -19.40
N ASN A 236 9.98 -8.47 -18.52
CA ASN A 236 10.17 -8.68 -17.09
C ASN A 236 8.99 -9.43 -16.47
N ASP A 237 7.76 -9.13 -16.88
CA ASP A 237 6.55 -9.82 -16.45
C ASP A 237 6.55 -11.27 -16.93
N ALA A 238 6.98 -11.53 -18.18
CA ALA A 238 7.14 -12.88 -18.71
C ALA A 238 8.21 -13.69 -17.96
N ILE A 239 9.33 -13.07 -17.57
CA ILE A 239 10.37 -13.72 -16.73
C ILE A 239 9.78 -14.14 -15.37
N ILE A 240 8.98 -13.27 -14.76
CA ILE A 240 8.33 -13.55 -13.47
C ILE A 240 7.32 -14.70 -13.63
N ILE A 241 6.47 -14.65 -14.65
CA ILE A 241 5.48 -15.70 -14.93
C ILE A 241 6.16 -17.04 -15.23
N PHE A 242 7.21 -17.04 -16.04
CA PHE A 242 7.97 -18.25 -16.35
C PHE A 242 8.64 -18.82 -15.10
N SER A 243 9.22 -17.97 -14.24
CA SER A 243 9.77 -18.37 -12.95
C SER A 243 8.72 -19.03 -12.05
N ILE A 244 7.49 -18.48 -12.00
CA ILE A 244 6.37 -19.08 -11.28
C ILE A 244 6.04 -20.46 -11.86
N ILE A 245 5.89 -20.58 -13.17
CA ILE A 245 5.52 -21.85 -13.81
C ILE A 245 6.59 -22.93 -13.58
N CYS A 246 7.87 -22.59 -13.77
CA CYS A 246 8.95 -23.57 -13.69
C CYS A 246 9.31 -23.96 -12.25
N LEU A 247 9.21 -23.04 -11.30
CA LEU A 247 9.60 -23.32 -9.91
C LEU A 247 8.42 -23.73 -9.05
N GLN A 248 7.23 -23.17 -9.25
CA GLN A 248 6.14 -23.33 -8.28
C GLN A 248 5.20 -24.51 -8.58
N LEU A 249 4.86 -24.73 -9.86
CA LEU A 249 3.99 -25.85 -10.24
C LEU A 249 4.56 -27.22 -9.84
N PRO A 250 5.86 -27.53 -10.04
CA PRO A 250 6.41 -28.83 -9.63
C PRO A 250 6.34 -29.06 -8.12
N PHE A 251 6.55 -28.01 -7.31
CA PHE A 251 6.46 -28.11 -5.85
C PHE A 251 5.02 -28.36 -5.39
N GLU A 252 4.02 -27.74 -6.04
CA GLU A 252 2.60 -27.99 -5.76
C GLU A 252 2.19 -29.42 -6.14
N LEU A 253 2.67 -29.91 -7.30
CA LEU A 253 2.38 -31.28 -7.72
C LEU A 253 3.01 -32.30 -6.77
N ALA A 254 4.26 -32.06 -6.34
CA ALA A 254 4.93 -32.89 -5.35
C ALA A 254 4.19 -32.86 -4.00
N TYR A 255 3.74 -31.68 -3.57
CA TYR A 255 2.93 -31.53 -2.35
C TYR A 255 1.62 -32.33 -2.44
N ALA A 256 0.88 -32.22 -3.54
CA ALA A 256 -0.38 -32.94 -3.75
C ALA A 256 -0.18 -34.46 -3.68
N HIS A 257 0.82 -34.98 -4.40
CA HIS A 257 1.14 -36.41 -4.39
C HIS A 257 1.50 -36.92 -2.98
N ILE A 258 2.35 -36.18 -2.25
CA ILE A 258 2.73 -36.56 -0.88
C ILE A 258 1.52 -36.46 0.08
N TYR A 259 0.68 -35.45 -0.10
CA TYR A 259 -0.53 -35.25 0.72
C TYR A 259 -1.52 -36.39 0.58
N GLU A 260 -1.65 -36.98 -0.61
CA GLU A 260 -2.50 -38.15 -0.87
C GLU A 260 -1.92 -39.45 -0.28
N VAL A 261 -0.61 -39.65 -0.41
CA VAL A 261 0.08 -40.86 0.10
C VAL A 261 0.05 -40.93 1.63
N ILE A 262 0.10 -39.79 2.31
CA ILE A 262 0.08 -39.74 3.77
C ILE A 262 -1.33 -40.05 4.28
N GLY A 263 -1.47 -41.10 5.10
CA GLY A 263 -2.74 -41.45 5.72
C GLY A 263 -3.09 -40.62 6.96
N SER A 264 -2.10 -40.16 7.72
CA SER A 264 -2.33 -39.50 9.02
C SER A 264 -2.56 -37.99 8.90
N ASP A 265 -3.62 -37.50 9.54
CA ASP A 265 -4.01 -36.08 9.48
C ASP A 265 -2.96 -35.14 10.14
N ILE A 266 -2.27 -35.62 11.18
CA ILE A 266 -1.19 -34.86 11.85
C ILE A 266 -0.02 -34.64 10.90
N MET A 267 0.39 -35.67 10.15
CA MET A 267 1.49 -35.52 9.19
C MET A 267 1.09 -34.63 8.01
N LYS A 268 -0.18 -34.64 7.57
CA LYS A 268 -0.69 -33.70 6.56
C LYS A 268 -0.57 -32.25 7.02
N PHE A 269 -0.93 -31.97 8.28
CA PHE A 269 -0.79 -30.64 8.85
C PHE A 269 0.69 -30.20 8.94
N GLY A 270 1.57 -31.11 9.37
CA GLY A 270 3.02 -30.87 9.39
C GLY A 270 3.58 -30.60 7.99
N LEU A 271 3.20 -31.40 6.99
CA LEU A 271 3.57 -31.20 5.60
C LEU A 271 3.11 -29.83 5.09
N THR A 272 1.86 -29.45 5.35
CA THR A 272 1.30 -28.15 4.96
C THR A 272 2.10 -26.99 5.58
N THR A 273 2.49 -27.12 6.85
CA THR A 273 3.28 -26.09 7.54
C THR A 273 4.67 -25.94 6.94
N ILE A 274 5.38 -27.04 6.70
CA ILE A 274 6.71 -27.03 6.06
C ILE A 274 6.62 -26.45 4.64
N TYR A 275 5.60 -26.87 3.91
CA TYR A 275 5.32 -26.42 2.56
C TYR A 275 5.11 -24.90 2.49
N LEU A 276 4.19 -24.36 3.30
CA LEU A 276 3.92 -22.92 3.35
C LEU A 276 5.15 -22.13 3.78
N PHE A 277 5.95 -22.64 4.73
CA PHE A 277 7.19 -22.00 5.14
C PHE A 277 8.23 -21.97 4.00
N ALA A 278 8.42 -23.08 3.28
CA ALA A 278 9.36 -23.15 2.16
C ALA A 278 8.99 -22.16 1.04
N ILE A 279 7.69 -22.05 0.77
CA ILE A 279 7.14 -21.11 -0.19
C ILE A 279 7.32 -19.67 0.22
N GLN A 280 7.14 -19.35 1.50
CA GLN A 280 7.37 -18.01 2.00
C GLN A 280 8.82 -17.55 1.79
N LEU A 281 9.78 -18.49 1.81
CA LEU A 281 11.17 -18.18 1.46
C LEU A 281 11.35 -17.93 -0.04
N LEU A 282 10.70 -18.74 -0.90
CA LEU A 282 10.75 -18.57 -2.35
C LEU A 282 10.12 -17.24 -2.79
N THR A 283 8.97 -16.86 -2.21
CA THR A 283 8.31 -15.57 -2.52
C THR A 283 9.14 -14.38 -2.07
N GLN A 284 9.81 -14.44 -0.92
CA GLN A 284 10.74 -13.40 -0.49
C GLN A 284 11.93 -13.24 -1.44
N ILE A 285 12.46 -14.35 -1.98
CA ILE A 285 13.51 -14.31 -2.99
C ILE A 285 12.97 -13.71 -4.30
N GLY A 286 11.79 -14.16 -4.75
CA GLY A 286 11.10 -13.66 -5.93
C GLY A 286 10.85 -12.14 -5.87
N GLY A 287 10.37 -11.64 -4.74
CA GLY A 287 10.15 -10.22 -4.52
C GLY A 287 11.45 -9.39 -4.61
N LYS A 288 12.55 -9.87 -4.01
CA LYS A 288 13.87 -9.22 -4.15
C LYS A 288 14.35 -9.19 -5.59
N ILE A 289 14.04 -10.23 -6.37
CA ILE A 289 14.31 -10.26 -7.82
C ILE A 289 13.44 -9.22 -8.54
N SER A 290 12.16 -9.09 -8.21
CA SER A 290 11.26 -8.07 -8.78
C SER A 290 11.78 -6.65 -8.56
N VAL A 291 12.31 -6.33 -7.37
CA VAL A 291 12.95 -5.00 -7.12
C VAL A 291 14.14 -4.76 -8.04
N LYS A 292 14.97 -5.78 -8.26
CA LYS A 292 16.10 -5.67 -9.20
C LYS A 292 15.61 -5.48 -10.64
N LEU A 293 14.61 -6.25 -11.08
CA LEU A 293 14.03 -6.15 -12.43
C LEU A 293 13.47 -4.75 -12.73
N ILE A 294 12.88 -4.11 -11.72
CA ILE A 294 12.30 -2.77 -11.86
C ILE A 294 13.35 -1.67 -11.98
N LYS A 295 14.60 -1.89 -11.54
CA LYS A 295 15.70 -0.96 -11.86
C LYS A 295 16.00 -0.93 -13.35
N TYR A 296 15.65 -1.99 -14.08
CA TYR A 296 15.79 -2.08 -15.54
C TYR A 296 14.51 -1.65 -16.29
N GLU A 297 13.43 -1.33 -15.58
CA GLU A 297 12.26 -0.69 -16.18
C GLU A 297 12.50 0.81 -16.21
N ASN A 298 12.66 1.36 -17.41
CA ASN A 298 12.82 2.79 -17.61
C ASN A 298 11.50 3.52 -17.29
N ASN A 299 11.19 3.64 -16.00
CA ASN A 299 9.99 4.28 -15.48
C ASN A 299 10.33 5.71 -15.05
N GLU A 300 9.72 6.71 -15.70
CA GLU A 300 9.96 8.13 -15.42
C GLU A 300 9.47 8.55 -14.02
N ASN A 301 8.34 8.00 -13.55
CA ASN A 301 7.70 8.42 -12.29
C ASN A 301 7.90 7.37 -11.18
N THR A 302 8.24 7.84 -9.98
CA THR A 302 8.39 7.01 -8.77
C THR A 302 7.11 6.26 -8.40
N GLU A 303 5.94 6.91 -8.54
CA GLU A 303 4.63 6.29 -8.29
C GLU A 303 4.33 5.15 -9.28
N LYS A 304 4.52 5.38 -10.58
CA LYS A 304 4.34 4.33 -11.61
C LYS A 304 5.30 3.16 -11.39
N LYS A 305 6.51 3.43 -10.92
CA LYS A 305 7.51 2.41 -10.58
C LYS A 305 7.06 1.58 -9.37
N ALA A 306 6.48 2.24 -8.37
CA ALA A 306 5.89 1.59 -7.20
C ALA A 306 4.67 0.73 -7.57
N ASP A 307 3.74 1.24 -8.39
CA ASP A 307 2.59 0.47 -8.86
C ASP A 307 3.00 -0.77 -9.67
N SER A 308 3.99 -0.65 -10.57
CA SER A 308 4.55 -1.79 -11.31
C SER A 308 5.13 -2.86 -10.37
N LEU A 309 5.82 -2.43 -9.30
CA LEU A 309 6.33 -3.34 -8.26
C LEU A 309 5.19 -4.07 -7.58
N VAL A 310 4.13 -3.34 -7.21
CA VAL A 310 2.97 -3.91 -6.53
C VAL A 310 2.33 -5.01 -7.37
N TYR A 311 2.07 -4.78 -8.65
CA TYR A 311 1.46 -5.80 -9.52
C TYR A 311 2.34 -7.04 -9.69
N LYS A 312 3.66 -6.85 -9.90
CA LYS A 312 4.60 -7.96 -10.10
C LYS A 312 4.70 -8.85 -8.87
N VAL A 313 4.86 -8.23 -7.70
CA VAL A 313 4.99 -8.98 -6.46
C VAL A 313 3.65 -9.59 -6.08
N PHE A 314 2.54 -8.85 -6.20
CA PHE A 314 1.22 -9.42 -5.98
C PHE A 314 0.98 -10.63 -6.88
N GLY A 315 1.33 -10.57 -8.18
CA GLY A 315 1.20 -11.70 -9.09
C GLY A 315 1.98 -12.94 -8.64
N LEU A 316 3.20 -12.77 -8.12
CA LEU A 316 3.99 -13.84 -7.51
C LEU A 316 3.27 -14.48 -6.32
N TYR A 317 2.85 -13.67 -5.36
CA TYR A 317 2.17 -14.15 -4.15
C TYR A 317 0.77 -14.70 -4.43
N PHE A 318 0.05 -14.15 -5.40
CA PHE A 318 -1.25 -14.63 -5.86
C PHE A 318 -1.10 -16.04 -6.45
N MET A 319 -0.25 -16.19 -7.47
CA MET A 319 -0.04 -17.50 -8.09
C MET A 319 0.42 -18.52 -7.04
N GLN A 320 1.33 -18.11 -6.17
CA GLN A 320 1.79 -18.94 -5.06
C GLN A 320 0.66 -19.42 -4.15
N SER A 321 -0.18 -18.51 -3.68
CA SER A 321 -1.18 -18.84 -2.66
C SER A 321 -2.31 -19.68 -3.23
N TYR A 322 -2.70 -19.42 -4.48
CA TYR A 322 -3.92 -19.97 -5.07
C TYR A 322 -3.70 -21.11 -6.06
N ILE A 323 -2.54 -21.28 -6.69
CA ILE A 323 -2.36 -22.31 -7.73
C ILE A 323 -2.63 -23.72 -7.21
N GLY A 324 -2.17 -24.07 -6.01
CA GLY A 324 -2.47 -25.37 -5.39
C GLY A 324 -3.94 -25.53 -5.02
N VAL A 325 -4.60 -24.45 -4.59
CA VAL A 325 -6.04 -24.50 -4.29
C VAL A 325 -6.85 -24.65 -5.58
N PHE A 326 -6.47 -23.95 -6.65
CA PHE A 326 -7.05 -24.12 -7.97
C PHE A 326 -6.84 -25.53 -8.51
N TYR A 327 -5.68 -26.14 -8.28
CA TYR A 327 -5.44 -27.54 -8.63
C TYR A 327 -6.44 -28.48 -7.93
N HIS A 328 -6.63 -28.35 -6.61
CA HIS A 328 -7.59 -29.18 -5.87
C HIS A 328 -9.05 -28.91 -6.29
N ALA A 329 -9.37 -27.65 -6.59
CA ALA A 329 -10.70 -27.24 -7.03
C ALA A 329 -11.02 -27.79 -8.44
N LEU A 330 -10.18 -27.48 -9.44
CA LEU A 330 -10.44 -27.74 -10.86
C LEU A 330 -10.17 -29.19 -11.29
N LEU A 331 -9.08 -29.80 -10.78
CA LEU A 331 -8.58 -31.09 -11.27
C LEU A 331 -9.01 -32.25 -10.37
N HIS A 332 -8.82 -32.12 -9.06
CA HIS A 332 -9.11 -33.22 -8.12
C HIS A 332 -10.61 -33.35 -7.78
N ARG A 333 -11.41 -32.30 -8.06
CA ARG A 333 -12.88 -32.24 -7.96
C ARG A 333 -13.49 -32.79 -6.67
N ASN A 334 -12.74 -32.83 -5.56
CA ASN A 334 -13.24 -33.33 -4.28
C ASN A 334 -13.46 -32.17 -3.31
N PHE A 335 -14.73 -31.84 -3.08
CA PHE A 335 -15.12 -30.69 -2.26
C PHE A 335 -14.69 -30.81 -0.80
N SER A 336 -14.67 -32.03 -0.25
CA SER A 336 -14.24 -32.28 1.13
C SER A 336 -12.74 -32.07 1.29
N THR A 337 -11.93 -32.58 0.35
CA THR A 337 -10.48 -32.38 0.34
C THR A 337 -10.14 -30.91 0.12
N LEU A 338 -10.83 -30.23 -0.81
CA LEU A 338 -10.68 -28.81 -1.05
C LEU A 338 -10.93 -28.00 0.22
N ARG A 339 -12.04 -28.26 0.94
CA ARG A 339 -12.37 -27.58 2.20
C ARG A 339 -11.29 -27.81 3.26
N LYS A 340 -10.78 -29.04 3.42
CA LYS A 340 -9.70 -29.34 4.37
C LYS A 340 -8.42 -28.57 4.04
N VAL A 341 -7.99 -28.57 2.77
CA VAL A 341 -6.79 -27.85 2.32
C VAL A 341 -6.96 -26.35 2.50
N LEU A 342 -8.13 -25.79 2.18
CA LEU A 342 -8.45 -24.37 2.39
C LEU A 342 -8.35 -23.98 3.87
N ILE A 343 -8.97 -24.76 4.77
CA ILE A 343 -8.96 -24.49 6.21
C ILE A 343 -7.53 -24.55 6.75
N GLN A 344 -6.77 -25.59 6.39
CA GLN A 344 -5.40 -25.75 6.83
C GLN A 344 -4.52 -24.61 6.32
N ARG A 345 -4.59 -24.26 5.03
CA ARG A 345 -3.82 -23.14 4.47
C ARG A 345 -4.20 -21.81 5.13
N LEU A 346 -5.49 -21.50 5.26
CA LEU A 346 -5.95 -20.24 5.86
C LEU A 346 -5.53 -20.10 7.33
N LEU A 347 -5.76 -21.13 8.15
CA LEU A 347 -5.40 -21.09 9.58
C LEU A 347 -3.89 -21.05 9.78
N VAL A 348 -3.13 -21.87 9.04
CA VAL A 348 -1.67 -21.92 9.17
C VAL A 348 -1.05 -20.62 8.70
N SER A 349 -1.46 -20.08 7.53
CA SER A 349 -0.97 -18.79 7.05
C SER A 349 -1.24 -17.69 8.05
N GLN A 350 -2.47 -17.58 8.56
CA GLN A 350 -2.80 -16.49 9.49
C GLN A 350 -2.04 -16.57 10.81
N VAL A 351 -1.93 -17.77 11.40
CA VAL A 351 -1.19 -17.95 12.66
C VAL A 351 0.30 -17.71 12.44
N LEU A 352 0.86 -18.23 11.35
CA LEU A 352 2.27 -18.09 11.02
C LEU A 352 2.64 -16.63 10.74
N GLU A 353 1.82 -15.92 9.96
CA GLU A 353 2.01 -14.51 9.62
C GLU A 353 1.94 -13.64 10.87
N ASN A 354 0.88 -13.75 11.68
CA ASN A 354 0.74 -13.00 12.93
C ASN A 354 1.91 -13.27 13.90
N LEU A 355 2.38 -14.53 13.98
CA LEU A 355 3.51 -14.89 14.83
C LEU A 355 4.83 -14.30 14.32
N LEU A 356 5.13 -14.45 13.02
CA LEU A 356 6.34 -13.90 12.42
C LEU A 356 6.36 -12.38 12.52
N GLU A 357 5.23 -11.74 12.24
CA GLU A 357 5.12 -10.29 12.23
C GLU A 357 5.33 -9.66 13.61
N ASN A 358 4.74 -10.24 14.66
CA ASN A 358 4.89 -9.70 16.01
C ASN A 358 6.25 -10.08 16.64
N THR A 359 6.76 -11.26 16.33
CA THR A 359 7.98 -11.79 16.98
C THR A 359 9.25 -11.24 16.35
N LEU A 360 9.31 -11.10 15.02
CA LEU A 360 10.53 -10.69 14.32
C LEU A 360 11.03 -9.28 14.70
N PRO A 361 10.19 -8.22 14.80
CA PRO A 361 10.63 -6.90 15.22
C PRO A 361 11.20 -6.90 16.64
N TYR A 362 10.53 -7.62 17.56
CA TYR A 362 10.97 -7.74 18.95
C TYR A 362 12.32 -8.47 19.05
N LEU A 363 12.48 -9.60 18.34
CA LEU A 363 13.74 -10.34 18.29
C LEU A 363 14.86 -9.50 17.67
N LYS A 364 14.61 -8.80 16.56
CA LYS A 364 15.59 -7.89 15.92
C LYS A 364 16.04 -6.80 16.89
N TYR A 365 15.11 -6.17 17.59
CA TYR A 365 15.41 -5.16 18.61
C TYR A 365 16.24 -5.73 19.77
N SER A 366 15.80 -6.85 20.33
CA SER A 366 16.47 -7.52 21.45
C SER A 366 17.90 -7.94 21.09
N TYR A 367 18.09 -8.52 19.90
CA TYR A 367 19.38 -8.91 19.37
C TYR A 367 20.31 -7.70 19.15
N LYS A 368 19.82 -6.62 18.52
CA LYS A 368 20.61 -5.39 18.28
C LYS A 368 21.03 -4.75 19.61
N LYS A 369 20.11 -4.71 20.59
CA LYS A 369 20.35 -4.21 21.94
C LYS A 369 21.41 -5.06 22.67
N TYR A 370 21.29 -6.38 22.61
CA TYR A 370 22.26 -7.30 23.21
C TYR A 370 23.65 -7.14 22.60
N ARG A 371 23.76 -7.12 21.26
CA ARG A 371 25.03 -6.94 20.54
C ARG A 371 25.73 -5.65 20.93
N ILE A 372 25.01 -4.54 21.04
CA ILE A 372 25.58 -3.24 21.44
C ILE A 372 26.00 -3.25 22.90
N ARG A 373 25.19 -3.85 23.79
CA ARG A 373 25.55 -4.00 25.21
C ARG A 373 26.82 -4.84 25.38
N SER A 374 26.92 -5.94 24.64
CA SER A 374 28.10 -6.82 24.62
C SER A 374 29.34 -6.08 24.13
N LYS A 375 29.22 -5.31 23.02
CA LYS A 375 30.32 -4.48 22.50
C LYS A 375 30.77 -3.40 23.51
N LYS A 376 29.83 -2.64 24.10
CA LYS A 376 30.15 -1.64 25.12
C LYS A 376 30.79 -2.25 26.37
N LYS A 377 30.37 -3.46 26.77
CA LYS A 377 30.98 -4.19 27.90
C LYS A 377 32.42 -4.61 27.61
N ARG A 378 32.73 -5.00 26.36
CA ARG A 378 34.11 -5.31 25.92
C ARG A 378 34.98 -4.06 25.90
N GLU A 379 34.46 -2.92 25.46
CA GLU A 379 35.22 -1.65 25.36
C GLU A 379 35.47 -0.99 26.71
N LYS A 380 34.54 -1.05 27.67
CA LYS A 380 34.65 -0.35 28.96
C LYS A 380 35.37 -1.12 30.08
N GLY A 381 35.82 -2.35 29.82
CA GLY A 381 36.23 -3.26 30.90
C GLY A 381 35.09 -3.51 31.90
N SER A 382 35.32 -4.36 32.91
CA SER A 382 34.32 -4.77 33.91
C SER A 382 33.89 -3.64 34.87
N SER A 383 33.39 -2.52 34.36
CA SER A 383 32.76 -1.48 35.17
C SER A 383 31.27 -1.81 35.38
N THR A 384 30.91 -2.07 36.62
CA THR A 384 29.59 -2.52 37.13
C THR A 384 28.48 -1.47 37.00
N GLY A 385 28.72 -0.36 36.29
CA GLY A 385 27.74 0.68 36.05
C GLY A 385 26.65 0.22 35.08
N LYS A 386 25.37 0.43 35.42
CA LYS A 386 24.24 0.19 34.50
C LYS A 386 24.54 0.90 33.18
N ILE A 387 24.68 0.14 32.08
CA ILE A 387 24.84 0.69 30.73
C ILE A 387 23.53 1.39 30.37
N GLN A 388 23.45 2.68 30.66
CA GLN A 388 22.31 3.54 30.35
C GLN A 388 22.43 3.89 28.86
N PHE A 389 21.43 3.53 28.04
CA PHE A 389 21.30 4.10 26.70
C PHE A 389 21.15 5.60 26.88
N ALA A 390 22.09 6.38 26.34
CA ALA A 390 22.36 7.73 26.80
C ALA A 390 21.34 8.74 26.26
N SER A 391 20.72 8.47 25.12
CA SER A 391 19.72 9.36 24.52
C SER A 391 18.46 8.65 24.05
N ARG A 392 17.36 9.40 23.99
CA ARG A 392 16.09 8.97 23.39
C ARG A 392 16.27 8.52 21.94
N VAL A 393 17.09 9.25 21.19
CA VAL A 393 17.42 8.99 19.79
C VAL A 393 18.10 7.63 19.63
N GLU A 394 19.04 7.29 20.53
CA GLU A 394 19.69 5.97 20.50
C GLU A 394 18.68 4.84 20.67
N LYS A 395 17.72 4.98 21.60
CA LYS A 395 16.70 3.95 21.84
C LYS A 395 15.80 3.74 20.62
N GLU A 396 15.36 4.83 19.98
CA GLU A 396 14.55 4.74 18.76
C GLU A 396 15.36 4.18 17.58
N TYR A 397 16.63 4.57 17.44
CA TYR A 397 17.53 4.00 16.42
C TYR A 397 17.74 2.48 16.55
N LEU A 398 17.53 1.89 17.73
CA LEU A 398 17.60 0.43 17.87
C LEU A 398 16.38 -0.29 17.31
N LYS A 399 15.23 0.38 17.24
CA LYS A 399 14.03 -0.21 16.67
C LYS A 399 14.19 -0.41 15.16
N PRO A 400 13.53 -1.41 14.57
CA PRO A 400 13.47 -1.56 13.12
C PRO A 400 12.65 -0.43 12.48
N SER A 401 13.00 -0.09 11.24
CA SER A 401 12.21 0.79 10.39
C SER A 401 10.97 0.06 9.85
N TYR A 402 9.95 0.83 9.49
CA TYR A 402 8.76 0.31 8.83
C TYR A 402 9.02 0.17 7.33
N SER A 403 9.69 -0.92 6.94
CA SER A 403 10.11 -1.21 5.56
C SER A 403 9.47 -2.49 5.05
N ALA A 404 9.18 -2.54 3.74
CA ALA A 404 8.69 -3.76 3.10
C ALA A 404 9.71 -4.91 3.20
N SER A 405 9.21 -6.14 3.31
CA SER A 405 9.98 -7.39 3.32
C SER A 405 10.88 -7.56 2.09
N ILE A 406 10.48 -6.91 0.99
CA ILE A 406 11.08 -6.96 -0.34
C ILE A 406 12.21 -5.92 -0.52
N GLY A 407 12.33 -4.93 0.37
CA GLY A 407 13.43 -3.95 0.39
C GLY A 407 13.01 -2.52 0.74
N MET A 408 13.98 -1.67 1.12
CA MET A 408 13.76 -0.29 1.62
C MET A 408 13.54 0.79 0.55
N GLU A 409 13.78 0.53 -0.73
CA GLU A 409 13.96 1.62 -1.71
C GLU A 409 12.67 2.23 -2.28
N LEU A 410 11.56 1.47 -2.36
CA LEU A 410 10.37 1.92 -3.10
C LEU A 410 9.11 1.99 -2.24
N GLU A 411 8.82 0.95 -1.46
CA GLU A 411 7.62 0.84 -0.64
C GLU A 411 7.95 0.71 0.84
N ASP A 412 7.04 1.19 1.69
CA ASP A 412 7.13 1.04 3.15
C ASP A 412 6.50 -0.30 3.59
N GLY A 413 6.53 -0.60 4.90
CA GLY A 413 5.92 -1.83 5.45
C GLY A 413 4.43 -2.01 5.10
N LEU A 414 3.73 -0.93 4.73
CA LEU A 414 2.33 -0.96 4.31
C LEU A 414 2.08 -1.85 3.09
N PHE A 415 3.12 -2.08 2.28
CA PHE A 415 3.06 -3.03 1.19
C PHE A 415 2.72 -4.44 1.70
N ASP A 416 3.42 -4.91 2.73
CA ASP A 416 3.19 -6.24 3.30
C ASP A 416 1.81 -6.28 3.98
N ASP A 417 1.45 -5.24 4.74
CA ASP A 417 0.16 -5.13 5.42
C ASP A 417 -1.03 -5.14 4.44
N PHE A 418 -0.91 -4.51 3.26
CA PHE A 418 -1.93 -4.61 2.21
C PHE A 418 -1.92 -5.97 1.49
N LEU A 419 -0.74 -6.56 1.29
CA LEU A 419 -0.59 -7.84 0.63
C LEU A 419 -1.31 -8.94 1.41
N GLU A 420 -1.15 -8.97 2.74
CA GLU A 420 -1.85 -9.89 3.62
C GLU A 420 -3.37 -9.77 3.47
N VAL A 421 -3.89 -8.55 3.62
CA VAL A 421 -5.34 -8.29 3.53
C VAL A 421 -5.87 -8.65 2.13
N ALA A 422 -5.11 -8.39 1.07
CA ALA A 422 -5.49 -8.74 -0.29
C ALA A 422 -5.53 -10.27 -0.51
N LEU A 423 -4.53 -11.01 0.00
CA LEU A 423 -4.49 -12.47 -0.11
C LEU A 423 -5.61 -13.13 0.72
N GLN A 424 -5.86 -12.63 1.94
CA GLN A 424 -6.98 -13.09 2.76
C GLN A 424 -8.32 -12.83 2.06
N PHE A 425 -8.52 -11.62 1.52
CA PHE A 425 -9.72 -11.26 0.75
C PHE A 425 -9.92 -12.18 -0.45
N GLY A 426 -8.86 -12.46 -1.21
CA GLY A 426 -8.94 -13.37 -2.35
C GLY A 426 -9.31 -14.81 -1.93
N MET A 427 -8.75 -15.31 -0.82
CA MET A 427 -9.06 -16.64 -0.29
C MET A 427 -10.54 -16.78 0.09
N ILE A 428 -11.09 -15.82 0.84
CA ILE A 428 -12.49 -15.89 1.25
C ILE A 428 -13.46 -15.65 0.09
N MET A 429 -13.10 -14.78 -0.86
CA MET A 429 -13.98 -14.44 -1.98
C MET A 429 -13.98 -15.52 -3.07
N MET A 430 -12.83 -16.03 -3.51
CA MET A 430 -12.77 -17.01 -4.61
C MET A 430 -13.29 -18.39 -4.22
N PHE A 431 -13.28 -18.72 -2.93
CA PHE A 431 -13.70 -20.02 -2.41
C PHE A 431 -14.89 -19.91 -1.45
N ALA A 432 -15.70 -18.87 -1.61
CA ALA A 432 -16.86 -18.58 -0.76
C ALA A 432 -17.85 -19.75 -0.70
N CYS A 433 -18.12 -20.41 -1.83
CA CYS A 433 -18.98 -21.60 -1.87
C CYS A 433 -18.38 -22.79 -1.12
N ALA A 434 -17.05 -22.96 -1.18
CA ALA A 434 -16.37 -24.08 -0.54
C ALA A 434 -16.37 -23.99 0.98
N PHE A 435 -16.16 -22.78 1.52
CA PHE A 435 -16.04 -22.56 2.95
C PHE A 435 -16.66 -21.23 3.40
N PRO A 436 -18.00 -21.14 3.53
CA PRO A 436 -18.69 -19.91 3.99
C PRO A 436 -18.24 -19.42 5.37
N LEU A 437 -17.82 -20.32 6.26
CA LEU A 437 -17.32 -19.96 7.59
C LEU A 437 -15.98 -19.19 7.53
N ALA A 438 -15.29 -19.16 6.39
CA ALA A 438 -14.06 -18.40 6.20
C ALA A 438 -14.23 -16.90 6.52
N PHE A 439 -15.41 -16.33 6.22
CA PHE A 439 -15.71 -14.93 6.50
C PHE A 439 -15.69 -14.61 8.00
N ALA A 440 -16.11 -15.56 8.85
CA ALA A 440 -16.04 -15.39 10.30
C ALA A 440 -14.58 -15.44 10.80
N PHE A 441 -13.77 -16.37 10.30
CA PHE A 441 -12.34 -16.43 10.64
C PHE A 441 -11.58 -15.18 10.18
N ALA A 442 -11.84 -14.72 8.95
CA ALA A 442 -11.24 -13.48 8.44
C ALA A 442 -11.66 -12.25 9.26
N THR A 443 -12.93 -12.19 9.72
CA THR A 443 -13.40 -11.10 10.59
C THR A 443 -12.67 -11.11 11.93
N LEU A 444 -12.56 -12.26 12.59
CA LEU A 444 -11.82 -12.39 13.85
C LEU A 444 -10.36 -11.99 13.67
N ASN A 445 -9.74 -12.44 12.58
CA ASN A 445 -8.38 -12.04 12.27
C ASN A 445 -8.25 -10.53 12.09
N ASN A 446 -9.12 -9.90 11.30
CA ASN A 446 -8.98 -8.47 11.02
C ASN A 446 -9.23 -7.61 12.25
N ILE A 447 -10.02 -8.10 13.23
CA ILE A 447 -10.16 -7.45 14.54
C ILE A 447 -8.83 -7.51 15.31
N THR A 448 -8.16 -8.67 15.32
CA THR A 448 -6.83 -8.79 15.95
C THR A 448 -5.78 -7.97 15.19
N GLU A 449 -5.87 -7.93 13.87
CA GLU A 449 -4.89 -7.29 12.99
C GLU A 449 -4.86 -5.77 13.18
N ILE A 450 -6.03 -5.13 13.22
CA ILE A 450 -6.16 -3.69 13.52
C ILE A 450 -5.38 -3.32 14.80
N ARG A 451 -5.40 -4.19 15.81
CA ARG A 451 -4.72 -3.95 17.10
C ARG A 451 -3.24 -4.30 17.05
N ALA A 452 -2.89 -5.43 16.42
CA ALA A 452 -1.51 -5.86 16.22
C ALA A 452 -0.72 -4.82 15.42
N ASP A 453 -1.26 -4.36 14.31
CA ASP A 453 -0.70 -3.29 13.47
C ASP A 453 -0.51 -1.97 14.23
N ALA A 454 -1.53 -1.56 15.00
CA ALA A 454 -1.44 -0.35 15.82
C ALA A 454 -0.31 -0.47 16.87
N LEU A 455 -0.18 -1.63 17.53
CA LEU A 455 0.90 -1.91 18.48
C LEU A 455 2.26 -1.96 17.80
N LYS A 456 2.35 -2.56 16.61
CA LYS A 456 3.54 -2.62 15.77
C LYS A 456 4.07 -1.20 15.50
N LEU A 457 3.22 -0.30 15.02
CA LEU A 457 3.59 1.09 14.69
C LEU A 457 3.89 1.96 15.91
N LEU A 458 3.18 1.78 17.04
CA LEU A 458 3.35 2.65 18.22
C LEU A 458 4.45 2.17 19.16
N ALA A 459 4.66 0.86 19.31
CA ALA A 459 5.57 0.30 20.31
C ALA A 459 6.82 -0.33 19.71
N MET A 460 6.70 -1.10 18.62
CA MET A 460 7.78 -1.96 18.13
C MET A 460 8.68 -1.27 17.11
N LEU A 461 8.11 -0.42 16.26
CA LEU A 461 8.82 0.24 15.17
C LEU A 461 9.28 1.65 15.53
N ARG A 462 10.17 2.21 14.69
CA ARG A 462 10.41 3.65 14.64
C ARG A 462 9.21 4.34 13.99
N ARG A 463 9.06 5.64 14.26
CA ARG A 463 8.03 6.43 13.60
C ARG A 463 8.29 6.41 12.09
N PRO A 464 7.32 5.94 11.28
CA PRO A 464 7.45 5.96 9.83
C PRO A 464 7.58 7.40 9.31
N THR A 465 8.25 7.56 8.17
CA THR A 465 8.25 8.85 7.47
C THR A 465 6.89 9.09 6.83
N PRO A 466 6.33 10.30 6.94
CA PRO A 466 5.00 10.58 6.42
C PRO A 466 5.02 10.62 4.90
N ARG A 467 4.32 9.67 4.26
CA ARG A 467 4.08 9.68 2.81
C ARG A 467 2.69 10.18 2.51
N PHE A 468 2.60 10.99 1.46
CA PHE A 468 1.32 11.43 0.93
C PHE A 468 0.78 10.38 -0.02
N SER A 469 -0.54 10.22 -0.01
CA SER A 469 -1.26 9.30 -0.88
C SER A 469 -2.71 9.74 -0.92
N THR A 470 -3.31 9.77 -2.10
CA THR A 470 -4.72 10.13 -2.30
C THR A 470 -5.63 8.92 -2.31
N THR A 471 -5.10 7.72 -2.54
CA THR A 471 -5.86 6.48 -2.65
C THR A 471 -4.98 5.32 -2.24
N ILE A 472 -5.56 4.15 -1.97
CA ILE A 472 -4.79 2.92 -1.72
C ILE A 472 -3.92 2.49 -2.92
N GLY A 473 -4.08 3.13 -4.08
CA GLY A 473 -3.19 2.97 -5.24
C GLY A 473 -3.51 1.72 -6.04
N ALA A 474 -2.46 1.03 -6.52
CA ALA A 474 -2.58 -0.24 -7.24
C ALA A 474 -3.42 -1.30 -6.52
N TRP A 475 -3.46 -1.28 -5.18
CA TRP A 475 -4.27 -2.21 -4.38
C TRP A 475 -5.76 -2.16 -4.71
N LEU A 476 -6.32 -0.99 -5.05
CA LEU A 476 -7.73 -0.89 -5.44
C LEU A 476 -8.04 -1.71 -6.70
N ASN A 477 -7.12 -1.69 -7.66
CA ASN A 477 -7.23 -2.46 -8.90
C ASN A 477 -7.06 -3.95 -8.61
N ILE A 478 -6.19 -4.32 -7.67
CA ILE A 478 -6.02 -5.70 -7.20
C ILE A 478 -7.31 -6.23 -6.55
N PHE A 479 -7.93 -5.48 -5.63
CA PHE A 479 -9.21 -5.89 -5.04
C PHE A 479 -10.31 -6.05 -6.10
N GLN A 480 -10.38 -5.15 -7.09
CA GLN A 480 -11.32 -5.29 -8.21
C GLN A 480 -11.04 -6.52 -9.08
N PHE A 481 -9.77 -6.85 -9.32
CA PHE A 481 -9.38 -8.08 -10.01
C PHE A 481 -9.81 -9.32 -9.21
N LEU A 482 -9.59 -9.34 -7.90
CA LEU A 482 -10.01 -10.44 -7.03
C LEU A 482 -11.52 -10.64 -7.01
N VAL A 483 -12.32 -9.57 -7.06
CA VAL A 483 -13.78 -9.67 -7.19
C VAL A 483 -14.17 -10.32 -8.52
N VAL A 484 -13.53 -9.96 -9.64
CA VAL A 484 -13.80 -10.58 -10.94
C VAL A 484 -13.41 -12.06 -10.92
N MET A 485 -12.22 -12.39 -10.42
CA MET A 485 -11.79 -13.79 -10.27
C MET A 485 -12.73 -14.59 -9.37
N SER A 486 -13.26 -13.98 -8.31
CA SER A 486 -14.25 -14.60 -7.42
C SER A 486 -15.53 -14.96 -8.14
N ILE A 487 -16.00 -14.13 -9.08
CA ILE A 487 -17.19 -14.46 -9.88
C ILE A 487 -16.94 -15.73 -10.71
N CYS A 488 -15.84 -15.77 -11.47
CA CYS A 488 -15.52 -16.91 -12.34
C CYS A 488 -15.28 -18.21 -11.54
N THR A 489 -14.52 -18.13 -10.45
CA THR A 489 -14.13 -19.30 -9.65
C THR A 489 -15.30 -19.93 -8.91
N ASN A 490 -16.18 -19.13 -8.29
CA ASN A 490 -17.37 -19.67 -7.63
C ASN A 490 -18.41 -20.19 -8.64
N CYS A 491 -18.54 -19.59 -9.83
CA CYS A 491 -19.38 -20.16 -10.89
C CYS A 491 -18.87 -21.54 -11.29
N ALA A 492 -17.56 -21.70 -11.50
CA ALA A 492 -16.95 -23.00 -11.79
C ALA A 492 -17.16 -24.03 -10.65
N LEU A 493 -16.99 -23.62 -9.39
CA LEU A 493 -17.23 -24.48 -8.23
C LEU A 493 -18.69 -24.93 -8.12
N LEU A 494 -19.65 -24.04 -8.43
CA LEU A 494 -21.07 -24.39 -8.44
C LEU A 494 -21.39 -25.42 -9.51
N VAL A 495 -20.81 -25.30 -10.73
CA VAL A 495 -21.00 -26.30 -11.79
C VAL A 495 -20.62 -27.69 -11.28
N TRP A 496 -19.47 -27.83 -10.63
CA TRP A 496 -19.02 -29.14 -10.13
C TRP A 496 -19.85 -29.65 -8.97
N LEU A 497 -20.27 -28.76 -8.06
CA LEU A 497 -21.12 -29.16 -6.94
C LEU A 497 -22.45 -29.75 -7.45
N TYR A 498 -23.04 -29.15 -8.49
CA TYR A 498 -24.26 -29.67 -9.10
C TYR A 498 -24.05 -30.94 -9.93
N ASP A 499 -22.85 -31.12 -10.51
CA ASP A 499 -22.47 -32.33 -11.25
C ASP A 499 -22.31 -33.54 -10.32
N GLU A 500 -21.62 -33.38 -9.18
CA GLU A 500 -21.45 -34.45 -8.18
C GLU A 500 -22.77 -34.96 -7.60
N GLU A 501 -23.76 -34.08 -7.40
CA GLU A 501 -25.07 -34.48 -6.86
C GLU A 501 -25.96 -35.23 -7.86
N GLY A 502 -25.57 -35.31 -9.15
CA GLY A 502 -26.20 -36.19 -10.16
C GLY A 502 -27.68 -35.90 -10.48
N LYS A 503 -28.25 -34.81 -9.98
CA LYS A 503 -29.68 -34.48 -10.11
C LYS A 503 -30.02 -33.59 -11.31
N TRP A 504 -29.03 -32.96 -11.95
CA TRP A 504 -29.25 -31.92 -12.96
C TRP A 504 -28.77 -32.36 -14.35
N LYS A 505 -29.52 -31.99 -15.39
CA LYS A 505 -29.02 -32.08 -16.77
C LYS A 505 -27.92 -31.04 -16.96
N ILE A 506 -26.74 -31.48 -17.36
CA ILE A 506 -25.53 -30.65 -17.50
C ILE A 506 -25.74 -29.49 -18.48
N GLU A 507 -26.46 -29.72 -19.59
CA GLU A 507 -26.67 -28.71 -20.64
C GLU A 507 -27.42 -27.44 -20.17
N PRO A 508 -28.65 -27.52 -19.60
CA PRO A 508 -29.33 -26.33 -19.08
C PRO A 508 -28.67 -25.78 -17.81
N GLY A 509 -28.06 -26.63 -16.99
CA GLY A 509 -27.37 -26.20 -15.76
C GLY A 509 -26.15 -25.32 -16.03
N LEU A 510 -25.31 -25.72 -17.00
CA LEU A 510 -24.14 -24.93 -17.41
C LEU A 510 -24.56 -23.58 -18.02
N ALA A 511 -25.60 -23.58 -18.87
CA ALA A 511 -26.13 -22.35 -19.44
C ALA A 511 -26.65 -21.38 -18.36
N ALA A 512 -27.37 -21.88 -17.35
CA ALA A 512 -27.86 -21.06 -16.25
C ALA A 512 -26.73 -20.42 -15.43
N ILE A 513 -25.66 -21.16 -15.15
CA ILE A 513 -24.50 -20.64 -14.41
C ILE A 513 -23.73 -19.60 -15.23
N LEU A 514 -23.58 -19.83 -16.54
CA LEU A 514 -22.94 -18.86 -17.43
C LEU A 514 -23.77 -17.57 -17.56
N VAL A 515 -25.10 -17.68 -17.62
CA VAL A 515 -25.98 -16.50 -17.58
C VAL A 515 -25.83 -15.76 -16.26
N MET A 516 -25.82 -16.47 -15.13
CA MET A 516 -25.59 -15.87 -13.81
C MET A 516 -24.23 -15.14 -13.75
N GLU A 517 -23.16 -15.74 -14.28
CA GLU A 517 -21.84 -15.13 -14.38
C GLU A 517 -21.90 -13.78 -15.12
N HIS A 518 -22.50 -13.76 -16.32
CA HIS A 518 -22.61 -12.55 -17.13
C HIS A 518 -23.45 -11.47 -16.46
N VAL A 519 -24.54 -11.85 -15.78
CA VAL A 519 -25.36 -10.91 -15.00
C VAL A 519 -24.56 -10.31 -13.85
N LEU A 520 -23.80 -11.10 -13.09
CA LEU A 520 -22.97 -10.60 -11.99
C LEU A 520 -21.85 -9.68 -12.48
N LEU A 521 -21.21 -10.02 -13.62
CA LEU A 521 -20.23 -9.16 -14.26
C LEU A 521 -20.85 -7.83 -14.73
N LEU A 522 -22.02 -7.89 -15.36
CA LEU A 522 -22.76 -6.71 -15.78
C LEU A 522 -23.10 -5.79 -14.59
N ILE A 523 -23.56 -6.37 -13.48
CA ILE A 523 -23.81 -5.62 -12.24
C ILE A 523 -22.50 -4.99 -11.74
N LYS A 524 -21.39 -5.74 -11.68
CA LYS A 524 -20.10 -5.21 -11.21
C LYS A 524 -19.62 -4.02 -12.03
N PHE A 525 -19.72 -4.07 -13.36
CA PHE A 525 -19.28 -2.98 -14.23
C PHE A 525 -20.30 -1.84 -14.32
N GLY A 526 -21.59 -2.12 -14.16
CA GLY A 526 -22.67 -1.13 -14.19
C GLY A 526 -22.89 -0.39 -12.87
N PHE A 527 -22.56 -0.97 -11.72
CA PHE A 527 -22.88 -0.41 -10.40
C PHE A 527 -22.28 0.98 -10.14
N SER A 528 -21.08 1.26 -10.69
CA SER A 528 -20.43 2.58 -10.59
C SER A 528 -21.27 3.70 -11.20
N ARG A 529 -22.18 3.38 -12.13
CA ARG A 529 -23.08 4.36 -12.73
C ARG A 529 -24.22 4.75 -11.79
N PHE A 530 -24.68 3.82 -10.96
CA PHE A 530 -25.77 4.04 -10.00
C PHE A 530 -25.31 4.74 -8.74
N VAL A 531 -24.15 4.35 -8.21
CA VAL A 531 -23.58 4.95 -6.99
C VAL A 531 -22.30 5.71 -7.36
N PRO A 532 -22.34 7.05 -7.43
CA PRO A 532 -21.16 7.83 -7.78
C PRO A 532 -20.08 7.70 -6.70
N GLU A 533 -18.84 7.58 -7.16
CA GLU A 533 -17.64 7.44 -6.32
C GLU A 533 -17.40 8.65 -5.43
N GLU A 534 -17.96 9.81 -5.77
CA GLU A 534 -17.82 11.03 -4.99
C GLU A 534 -19.14 11.40 -4.28
N PRO A 535 -19.12 11.71 -2.98
CA PRO A 535 -20.27 12.29 -2.29
C PRO A 535 -20.70 13.63 -2.87
N ALA A 536 -22.01 13.89 -2.90
CA ALA A 536 -22.56 15.13 -3.45
C ALA A 536 -22.06 16.38 -2.71
N TRP A 537 -21.87 16.29 -1.39
CA TRP A 537 -21.33 17.39 -0.59
C TRP A 537 -19.85 17.68 -0.91
N VAL A 538 -19.03 16.65 -1.14
CA VAL A 538 -17.62 16.84 -1.55
C VAL A 538 -17.55 17.52 -2.91
N LYS A 539 -18.41 17.08 -3.84
CA LYS A 539 -18.52 17.70 -5.16
C LYS A 539 -18.94 19.17 -5.06
N ALA A 540 -19.91 19.48 -4.19
CA ALA A 540 -20.36 20.85 -3.95
C ALA A 540 -19.25 21.72 -3.34
N ASP A 541 -18.54 21.22 -2.33
CA ASP A 541 -17.40 21.91 -1.73
C ASP A 541 -16.29 22.17 -2.74
N ARG A 542 -15.95 21.19 -3.59
CA ARG A 542 -14.97 21.40 -4.65
C ARG A 542 -15.40 22.46 -5.66
N VAL A 543 -16.68 22.49 -6.04
CA VAL A 543 -17.21 23.51 -6.96
C VAL A 543 -17.19 24.89 -6.29
N LYS A 544 -17.57 24.98 -5.00
CA LYS A 544 -17.48 26.23 -4.22
C LYS A 544 -16.04 26.72 -4.12
N ASP A 545 -15.11 25.81 -3.88
CA ASP A 545 -13.68 26.11 -3.84
C ASP A 545 -13.13 26.59 -5.19
N ALA A 546 -13.54 25.96 -6.28
CA ALA A 546 -13.12 26.32 -7.64
C ALA A 546 -13.68 27.68 -8.07
N THR A 547 -14.94 27.96 -7.78
CA THR A 547 -15.56 29.27 -8.05
C THR A 547 -14.94 30.38 -7.19
N THR A 548 -14.64 30.09 -5.93
CA THR A 548 -13.93 31.04 -5.04
C THR A 548 -12.51 31.32 -5.56
N ALA A 549 -11.83 30.29 -6.05
CA ALA A 549 -10.51 30.41 -6.68
C ALA A 549 -10.53 31.31 -7.94
N GLU A 550 -11.46 31.06 -8.85
CA GLU A 550 -11.64 31.83 -10.08
C GLU A 550 -11.96 33.31 -9.78
N ASN A 551 -12.83 33.55 -8.80
CA ASN A 551 -13.15 34.90 -8.33
C ASN A 551 -11.95 35.63 -7.69
N MET A 552 -11.05 34.92 -7.01
CA MET A 552 -9.83 35.52 -6.46
C MET A 552 -8.80 35.81 -7.56
N CYS A 553 -8.57 34.87 -8.48
CA CYS A 553 -7.65 35.05 -9.60
C CYS A 553 -8.09 36.22 -10.50
N SER A 554 -9.37 36.31 -10.83
CA SER A 554 -9.92 37.44 -11.59
C SER A 554 -9.74 38.77 -10.85
N LYS A 555 -9.97 38.83 -9.53
CA LYS A 555 -9.69 40.03 -8.72
C LYS A 555 -8.21 40.41 -8.70
N GLN A 556 -7.30 39.44 -8.59
CA GLN A 556 -5.86 39.69 -8.60
C GLN A 556 -5.38 40.17 -9.97
N LEU A 557 -5.89 39.57 -11.04
CA LEU A 557 -5.61 39.98 -12.42
C LEU A 557 -6.15 41.39 -12.69
N LEU A 558 -7.36 41.71 -12.22
CA LEU A 558 -7.93 43.06 -12.28
C LEU A 558 -7.09 44.07 -11.48
N ARG A 559 -6.62 43.70 -10.28
CA ARG A 559 -5.70 44.53 -9.48
C ARG A 559 -4.40 44.80 -10.22
N ASN A 560 -3.77 43.77 -10.80
CA ASN A 560 -2.54 43.92 -11.58
C ASN A 560 -2.76 44.83 -12.80
N ILE A 561 -3.84 44.64 -13.56
CA ILE A 561 -4.18 45.53 -14.69
C ILE A 561 -4.42 46.97 -14.20
N SER A 562 -5.11 47.15 -13.07
CA SER A 562 -5.37 48.49 -12.53
C SER A 562 -4.12 49.17 -11.99
N GLY A 563 -3.20 48.41 -11.39
CA GLY A 563 -1.90 48.87 -10.90
C GLY A 563 -0.96 49.26 -12.05
N GLU A 564 -0.90 48.45 -13.12
CA GLU A 564 -0.16 48.79 -14.34
C GLU A 564 -0.73 50.03 -15.03
N ARG A 565 -2.05 50.23 -14.99
CA ARG A 565 -2.68 51.42 -15.56
C ARG A 565 -2.40 52.68 -14.72
N ALA A 566 -2.22 52.53 -13.41
CA ALA A 566 -1.80 53.61 -12.51
C ALA A 566 -0.33 54.01 -12.73
N THR A 567 0.58 53.03 -12.84
CA THR A 567 2.00 53.29 -13.13
C THR A 567 2.23 53.88 -14.52
N PHE A 568 1.47 53.45 -15.54
CA PHE A 568 1.47 54.12 -16.86
C PHE A 568 0.91 55.54 -16.80
N GLY A 569 -0.07 55.81 -15.93
CA GLY A 569 -0.64 57.14 -15.71
C GLY A 569 0.33 58.11 -15.03
N GLU A 570 1.16 57.62 -14.11
CA GLU A 570 2.21 58.42 -13.46
C GLU A 570 3.38 58.70 -14.41
N LEU A 571 3.82 57.71 -15.20
CA LEU A 571 4.84 57.89 -16.24
C LEU A 571 4.44 58.93 -17.30
N LYS A 572 3.14 59.06 -17.59
CA LYS A 572 2.60 60.03 -18.54
C LYS A 572 2.38 61.43 -17.94
N LYS A 573 2.43 61.57 -16.62
CA LYS A 573 2.44 62.87 -15.92
C LYS A 573 3.85 63.37 -15.60
N SER A 574 4.86 62.51 -15.70
CA SER A 574 6.29 62.85 -15.53
C SER A 574 7.03 63.17 -16.83
N GLN A 575 6.35 63.15 -17.98
CA GLN A 575 6.78 63.75 -19.25
C GLN A 575 5.94 65.01 -19.48
#